data_AF-A0A1G8TI15-F1
#
_entry.id   AF-A0A1G8TI15-F1
#
_cell.length_a   1.000
_cell.length_b   1.000
_cell.length_c   1.000
_cell.angle_alpha   90.00
_cell.angle_beta   90.00
_cell.angle_gamma   90.00
#
_symmetry.space_group_name_H-M   'P 1'
#
loop_
_entity.id
_entity.type
_entity.pdbx_description
1 polymer ?
#
loop_
_entity_poly.entity_id
_entity_poly.type
_entity_poly.pdbx_seq_one_letter_code
_entity_poly.pdbx_strand_id
1 'polypeptide(L)' 'MPLSQLAREAGHATPQDVLAGIRLDAARIRLLSGGHSVTTSLDSGISHLGRFAAAYRRRFGERPAQTLSART' A
#
# COMPACT_ATOMS: atom_id res chain seq x y z
N MET A 1 -3.72 -11.81 -25.88
CA MET A 1 -3.09 -11.95 -24.56
C MET A 1 -2.80 -10.56 -24.00
N PRO A 2 -3.40 -10.14 -22.87
CA PRO A 2 -3.21 -8.79 -22.35
C PRO A 2 -1.83 -8.63 -21.69
N LEU A 3 -1.21 -7.45 -21.84
CA LEU A 3 0.14 -7.11 -21.32
C LEU A 3 0.29 -7.36 -19.80
N SER A 4 -0.82 -7.26 -19.06
CA SER A 4 -0.87 -7.55 -17.63
C SER A 4 -0.56 -9.01 -17.29
N GLN A 5 -0.86 -9.96 -18.18
CA GLN A 5 -0.58 -11.37 -17.96
C GLN A 5 0.89 -11.70 -18.22
N LEU A 6 1.49 -11.10 -19.25
CA LEU A 6 2.88 -11.35 -19.64
C LEU A 6 3.88 -10.86 -18.59
N ALA A 7 3.62 -9.69 -17.97
CA ALA A 7 4.45 -9.18 -16.88
C ALA A 7 4.42 -10.08 -15.65
N ARG A 8 3.27 -10.70 -15.35
CA ARG A 8 3.07 -11.59 -14.21
C ARG A 8 3.84 -12.91 -14.36
N GLU A 9 3.96 -13.41 -15.58
CA GLU A 9 4.74 -14.62 -15.92
C GLU A 9 6.25 -14.36 -15.95
N ALA A 10 6.67 -13.15 -16.29
CA ALA A 10 8.09 -12.74 -16.34
C ALA A 10 8.66 -12.27 -14.98
N GLY A 11 7.87 -12.32 -13.90
CA GLY A 11 8.30 -11.87 -12.56
C GLY A 11 8.47 -10.35 -12.42
N HIS A 12 8.01 -9.57 -13.41
CA HIS A 12 8.08 -8.12 -13.39
C HIS A 12 6.86 -7.53 -12.68
N ALA A 13 7.08 -6.46 -11.91
CA ALA A 13 5.99 -5.70 -11.30
C ALA A 13 5.06 -5.20 -12.40
N THR A 14 3.77 -5.55 -12.31
CA THR A 14 2.78 -5.04 -13.24
C THR A 14 2.61 -3.53 -13.03
N PRO A 15 2.11 -2.76 -14.02
CA PRO A 15 1.80 -1.34 -13.82
C PRO A 15 0.90 -1.07 -12.59
N GLN A 16 0.03 -2.04 -12.27
CA GLN A 16 -0.82 -2.01 -11.08
C GLN A 16 -0.03 -2.20 -9.79
N ASP A 17 1.01 -3.04 -9.79
CA ASP A 17 1.90 -3.24 -8.64
C ASP A 17 2.76 -2.00 -8.38
N VAL A 18 3.23 -1.34 -9.44
CA VAL A 18 3.96 -0.06 -9.33
C VAL A 18 3.06 1.00 -8.71
N LEU A 19 1.83 1.16 -9.22
CA LEU A 19 0.87 2.10 -8.68
C LEU A 19 0.49 1.77 -7.22
N ALA A 20 0.34 0.48 -6.89
CA ALA A 20 0.11 0.02 -5.53
C ALA A 20 1.29 0.40 -4.60
N GLY A 21 2.53 0.27 -5.09
CA GLY A 21 3.72 0.69 -4.36
C GLY A 21 3.72 2.18 -4.05
N ILE A 22 3.45 3.03 -5.05
CA ILE A 22 3.35 4.48 -4.88
C ILE A 22 2.26 4.85 -3.86
N ARG A 23 1.10 4.20 -3.94
CA ARG A 23 -0.01 4.40 -2.99
C ARG A 23 0.38 4.01 -1.56
N LEU A 24 1.15 2.94 -1.39
CA LEU A 24 1.65 2.49 -0.09
C LEU A 24 2.69 3.45 0.51
N ASP A 25 3.53 4.06 -0.30
CA ASP A 25 4.49 5.07 0.17
C ASP A 25 3.78 6.36 0.59
N ALA A 26 2.86 6.85 -0.24
CA ALA A 26 2.04 8.03 0.08
C ALA A 26 1.22 7.82 1.36
N ALA A 27 0.69 6.61 1.54
CA ALA A 27 0.01 6.18 2.74
C ALA A 27 0.90 6.29 3.99
N ARG A 28 2.13 5.77 3.93
CA ARG A 28 3.09 5.83 5.03
C ARG A 28 3.44 7.27 5.39
N ILE A 29 3.71 8.11 4.39
CA ILE A 29 3.98 9.54 4.61
C ILE A 29 2.80 10.19 5.34
N ARG A 30 1.57 9.96 4.87
CA ARG A 30 0.37 10.55 5.49
C ARG A 30 0.18 10.04 6.93
N LEU A 31 0.40 8.75 7.18
CA LEU A 31 0.37 8.16 8.52
C LEU A 31 1.46 8.73 9.44
N LEU A 32 2.63 9.10 8.92
CA LEU A 32 3.74 9.70 9.68
C LEU A 32 3.60 11.22 9.88
N SER A 33 3.01 11.95 8.93
CA SER A 33 2.92 13.41 8.96
C SER A 33 1.75 13.97 9.76
N GLY A 34 0.60 13.30 9.80
CA GLY A 34 -0.51 13.75 10.66
C GLY A 34 -1.82 12.99 10.52
N GLY A 35 -1.86 11.95 9.70
CA GLY A 35 -3.09 11.25 9.37
C GLY A 35 -3.69 10.56 10.59
N HIS A 36 -4.92 10.93 10.91
CA HIS A 36 -5.64 10.41 12.09
C HIS A 36 -6.12 8.96 11.92
N SER A 37 -6.10 8.39 10.72
CA SER A 37 -6.60 7.03 10.51
C SER A 37 -6.01 6.34 9.28
N VAL A 38 -5.86 5.01 9.41
CA VAL A 38 -5.58 4.08 8.32
C VAL A 38 -6.63 4.19 7.21
N THR A 39 -7.88 4.53 7.54
CA THR A 39 -8.98 4.65 6.58
C THR A 39 -8.80 5.82 5.62
N THR A 40 -8.31 6.98 6.09
CA THR A 40 -8.03 8.16 5.27
C THR A 40 -6.85 7.95 4.31
N SER A 41 -6.06 6.90 4.56
CA SER A 41 -4.99 6.48 3.67
C SER A 41 -5.50 5.59 2.52
N LEU A 42 -6.65 4.94 2.68
CA LEU A 42 -7.28 4.10 1.65
C LEU A 42 -7.90 4.91 0.51
N ASP A 43 -8.22 6.19 0.76
CA ASP A 43 -8.66 7.15 -0.27
C ASP A 43 -7.64 7.30 -1.41
N SER A 44 -6.41 6.83 -1.20
CA SER A 44 -5.41 6.67 -2.25
C SER A 44 -5.79 5.61 -3.31
N GLY A 45 -6.97 4.99 -3.22
CA GLY A 45 -7.57 4.12 -4.23
C GLY A 45 -7.42 2.61 -3.98
N ILE A 46 -7.31 2.19 -2.72
CA ILE A 46 -7.26 0.77 -2.35
C ILE A 46 -8.58 0.39 -1.68
N SER A 47 -9.45 -0.31 -2.41
CA SER A 47 -10.83 -0.62 -2.01
C SER A 47 -10.96 -1.57 -0.81
N HIS A 48 -9.86 -2.20 -0.36
CA HIS A 48 -9.91 -3.22 0.69
C HIS A 48 -8.81 -3.04 1.75
N LEU A 49 -9.24 -2.71 2.97
CA LEU A 49 -8.43 -2.59 4.19
C LEU A 49 -7.51 -3.79 4.43
N GLY A 50 -8.04 -5.02 4.31
CA GLY A 50 -7.25 -6.23 4.56
C GLY A 50 -6.11 -6.42 3.56
N ARG A 51 -6.37 -6.20 2.25
CA ARG A 51 -5.34 -6.29 1.20
C ARG A 51 -4.32 -5.16 1.34
N PHE A 52 -4.77 -3.96 1.70
CA PHE A 52 -3.90 -2.84 2.01
C PHE A 52 -2.95 -3.18 3.17
N ALA A 53 -3.48 -3.61 4.32
CA ALA A 53 -2.67 -3.92 5.49
C ALA A 53 -1.68 -5.06 5.23
N ALA A 54 -2.08 -6.09 4.46
CA ALA A 54 -1.19 -7.17 4.06
C ALA A 54 -0.07 -6.69 3.13
N ALA A 55 -0.39 -5.87 2.12
CA ALA A 55 0.59 -5.31 1.19
C ALA A 55 1.54 -4.32 1.89
N TYR A 56 1.02 -3.50 2.80
CA TYR A 56 1.78 -2.57 3.63
C TYR A 56 2.77 -3.32 4.52
N ARG A 57 2.31 -4.37 5.23
CA ARG A 57 3.18 -5.22 6.04
C ARG A 57 4.25 -5.92 5.20
N ARG A 58 3.90 -6.40 4.00
CA ARG A 58 4.86 -7.04 3.10
C ARG A 58 5.96 -6.07 2.64
N ARG A 59 5.64 -4.78 2.49
CA ARG A 59 6.59 -3.74 2.04
C ARG A 59 7.42 -3.15 3.18
N PHE A 60 6.81 -2.88 4.34
CA PHE A 60 7.42 -2.11 5.43
C PHE A 60 7.69 -2.91 6.70
N GLY A 61 7.28 -4.19 6.77
CA GLY A 61 7.47 -5.06 7.93
C GLY A 61 6.48 -4.82 9.08
N GLU A 62 5.75 -3.70 9.06
CA GLU A 62 4.78 -3.30 10.09
C GLU A 62 3.38 -3.10 9.50
N ARG A 63 2.34 -3.10 10.33
CA ARG A 63 0.97 -2.77 9.91
C ARG A 63 0.77 -1.25 9.94
N PRO A 64 -0.15 -0.69 9.12
CA PRO A 64 -0.48 0.73 9.15
C PRO A 64 -0.86 1.25 10.55
N ALA A 65 -1.57 0.42 11.33
CA ALA A 65 -1.94 0.74 12.71
C ALA A 65 -0.73 0.77 13.66
N GLN A 66 0.32 -0.03 13.39
CA GLN A 66 1.57 0.01 14.15
C GLN A 66 2.35 1.29 13.82
N THR A 67 2.42 1.69 12.55
CA THR A 67 2.99 2.99 12.15
C THR A 67 2.25 4.15 12.84
N LEU A 68 0.92 4.08 12.94
CA LEU A 68 0.13 5.11 13.63
C LEU A 68 0.38 5.11 15.15
N SER A 69 0.45 3.93 15.78
CA SER A 69 0.71 3.80 17.21
C SER A 69 2.15 4.16 17.61
N ALA A 70 3.12 4.03 16.70
CA ALA A 70 4.51 4.42 16.96
C ALA A 70 4.72 5.95 16.99
N ARG A 71 3.68 6.73 16.65
CA ARG A 71 3.71 8.20 16.74
C ARG A 71 3.26 8.76 18.08
N THR A 72 2.42 8.01 18.79
CA THR A 72 1.96 8.32 20.15
C THR A 72 2.99 7.86 21.17
#